data_AF-A0A090X5T0-F1
#
_entry.id   AF-A0A090X5T0-F1
#
_cell.length_a   1.000
_cell.length_b   1.000
_cell.length_c   1.000
_cell.angle_alpha   90.00
_cell.angle_beta   90.00
_cell.angle_gamma   90.00
#
_symmetry.space_group_name_H-M   'P 1'
#
loop_
_entity.id
_entity.type
_entity.pdbx_description
1 polymer ?
#
loop_
_entity_poly.entity_id
_entity_poly.type
_entity_poly.pdbx_seq_one_letter_code
_entity_poly.pdbx_strand_id
1 'polypeptide(L)'
;MHYIDVIIPIPLQKLFTYSITASEFDFIEPGMRVAVPFGKSKIYTGIVYRVHHDAPTAYEAKEIQQILDETPVVNQKQLKLWDWVSSYYMCTMGDVMRASLPSAFILESETVISKNNKTTIDESTLKDDEFLVYEALHHQSSLKIQDISNILSKKNVLSVIKRLIEKEAISVEEEVYEKYKPKLVRYVKLHTFYSTEKEFHELMNDLSRAPKQRDVVMTLFYFCKNEKTCKSF
;
A
#
# COMPACT_ATOMS: atom_id res chain seq x y z
N MET A 1 -5.32 -28.03 -20.48
CA MET A 1 -4.69 -26.89 -19.77
C MET A 1 -5.62 -26.46 -18.65
N HIS A 2 -5.06 -25.97 -17.55
CA HIS A 2 -5.77 -25.68 -16.31
C HIS A 2 -5.53 -24.22 -15.94
N TYR A 3 -6.59 -23.54 -15.52
CA TYR A 3 -6.56 -22.11 -15.24
C TYR A 3 -7.34 -21.76 -13.99
N ILE A 4 -6.99 -20.62 -13.41
CA ILE A 4 -7.71 -20.00 -12.32
C ILE A 4 -7.95 -18.53 -12.61
N ASP A 5 -9.12 -18.04 -12.23
CA ASP A 5 -9.41 -16.62 -12.16
C ASP A 5 -9.13 -16.13 -10.73
N VAL A 6 -8.30 -15.09 -10.63
CA VAL A 6 -7.79 -14.58 -9.36
C VAL A 6 -8.23 -13.13 -9.17
N ILE A 7 -8.74 -12.85 -7.97
CA ILE A 7 -8.97 -11.50 -7.46
C ILE A 7 -7.63 -10.97 -6.97
N ILE A 8 -7.16 -9.88 -7.54
CA ILE A 8 -5.94 -9.18 -7.11
C ILE A 8 -6.38 -7.88 -6.44
N PRO A 9 -5.76 -7.44 -5.33
CA PRO A 9 -6.17 -6.26 -4.57
C PRO A 9 -5.84 -4.92 -5.28
N ILE A 10 -6.04 -4.83 -6.59
CA ILE A 10 -5.80 -3.62 -7.39
C ILE A 10 -7.13 -3.07 -7.91
N PRO A 11 -7.25 -1.75 -8.14
CA PRO A 11 -8.48 -1.10 -8.57
C PRO A 11 -8.73 -1.32 -10.07
N LEU A 12 -8.85 -2.58 -10.51
CA LEU A 12 -9.19 -2.97 -11.87
C LEU A 12 -10.44 -3.86 -11.86
N GLN A 13 -11.41 -3.55 -12.71
CA GLN A 13 -12.72 -4.23 -12.77
C GLN A 13 -12.68 -5.63 -13.43
N LYS A 14 -11.53 -6.31 -13.42
CA LYS A 14 -11.36 -7.62 -14.07
C LYS A 14 -10.71 -8.61 -13.11
N LEU A 15 -11.15 -9.86 -13.20
CA LEU A 15 -10.41 -11.00 -12.69
C LEU A 15 -9.22 -11.28 -13.62
N PHE A 16 -8.14 -11.80 -13.06
CA PHE A 16 -6.93 -12.14 -13.81
C PHE A 16 -6.78 -13.65 -13.89
N THR A 17 -6.62 -14.15 -15.10
CA THR A 17 -6.51 -15.58 -15.38
C THR A 17 -5.04 -15.99 -15.38
N TYR A 18 -4.72 -17.02 -14.60
CA TYR A 18 -3.39 -17.62 -14.50
C TYR A 18 -3.45 -19.08 -14.88
N SER A 19 -2.39 -19.60 -15.47
CA SER A 19 -2.22 -21.03 -15.71
C SER A 19 -1.71 -21.73 -14.46
N ILE A 20 -2.10 -22.99 -14.30
CA ILE A 20 -1.63 -23.86 -13.23
C ILE A 20 -1.34 -25.26 -13.78
N THR A 21 -0.53 -26.01 -13.04
CA THR A 21 -0.25 -27.42 -13.32
C THR A 21 -1.46 -28.30 -13.00
N ALA A 22 -1.46 -29.54 -13.50
CA ALA A 22 -2.53 -30.50 -13.18
C ALA A 22 -2.58 -30.82 -11.67
N SER A 23 -1.43 -30.97 -11.03
CA SER A 23 -1.35 -31.22 -9.58
C SER A 23 -1.90 -30.05 -8.75
N GLU A 24 -1.64 -28.81 -9.18
CA GLU A 24 -2.24 -27.63 -8.54
C GLU A 24 -3.74 -27.56 -8.78
N PHE A 25 -4.23 -27.94 -9.97
CA PHE A 25 -5.65 -27.94 -10.31
C PHE A 25 -6.46 -28.91 -9.44
N ASP A 26 -5.89 -30.07 -9.10
CA ASP A 26 -6.54 -31.06 -8.23
C ASP A 26 -6.59 -30.62 -6.75
N PHE A 27 -5.71 -29.68 -6.36
CA PHE A 27 -5.58 -29.22 -4.98
C PHE A 27 -6.30 -27.88 -4.73
N ILE A 28 -6.29 -26.98 -5.71
CA ILE A 28 -6.70 -25.60 -5.51
C ILE A 28 -8.22 -25.45 -5.49
N GLU A 29 -8.71 -24.70 -4.51
CA GLU A 29 -10.14 -24.41 -4.36
C GLU A 29 -10.42 -22.90 -4.40
N PRO A 30 -11.62 -22.48 -4.85
CA PRO A 30 -12.06 -21.10 -4.70
C PRO A 30 -11.97 -20.63 -3.25
N GLY A 31 -11.37 -19.46 -3.05
CA GLY A 31 -11.16 -18.86 -1.73
C GLY A 31 -9.76 -19.07 -1.13
N MET A 32 -8.91 -19.88 -1.76
CA MET A 32 -7.50 -20.01 -1.38
C MET A 32 -6.68 -18.80 -1.83
N ARG A 33 -5.61 -18.47 -1.08
CA ARG A 33 -4.64 -17.44 -1.51
C ARG A 33 -3.57 -18.03 -2.40
N VAL A 34 -3.21 -17.25 -3.41
CA VAL A 34 -2.12 -17.53 -4.34
C VAL A 34 -1.20 -16.33 -4.47
N ALA A 35 0.10 -16.60 -4.58
CA ALA A 35 1.09 -15.63 -5.00
C ALA A 35 1.13 -15.56 -6.52
N VAL A 36 0.80 -14.41 -7.10
CA VAL A 36 0.71 -14.24 -8.56
C VAL A 36 1.61 -13.11 -9.05
N PRO A 37 2.30 -13.29 -10.19
CA PRO A 37 3.04 -12.22 -10.82
C PRO A 37 2.09 -11.22 -11.47
N PHE A 38 2.35 -9.93 -11.31
CA PHE A 38 1.60 -8.86 -11.95
C PHE A 38 2.55 -7.78 -12.51
N GLY A 39 2.38 -7.45 -13.79
CA GLY A 39 3.33 -6.58 -14.49
C GLY A 39 4.71 -7.24 -14.69
N LYS A 40 5.79 -6.45 -14.57
CA LYS A 40 7.17 -6.92 -14.83
C LYS A 40 7.85 -7.55 -13.61
N SER A 41 7.69 -6.95 -12.44
CA SER A 41 8.47 -7.32 -11.25
C SER A 41 7.64 -7.53 -9.98
N LYS A 42 6.34 -7.23 -10.00
CA LYS A 42 5.52 -7.24 -8.79
C LYS A 42 4.88 -8.61 -8.58
N ILE A 43 4.79 -8.99 -7.32
CA ILE A 43 4.08 -10.17 -6.84
C ILE A 43 2.99 -9.68 -5.91
N TYR A 44 1.78 -10.22 -6.10
CA TYR A 44 0.63 -9.92 -5.28
C TYR A 44 0.09 -11.21 -4.68
N THR A 45 -0.42 -11.12 -3.46
CA THR A 45 -1.33 -12.12 -2.92
C THR A 45 -2.71 -11.88 -3.51
N GLY A 46 -3.27 -12.89 -4.17
CA GLY A 46 -4.63 -12.88 -4.72
C GLY A 46 -5.49 -13.99 -4.12
N ILE A 47 -6.80 -13.91 -4.33
CA ILE A 47 -7.77 -14.94 -3.93
C ILE A 47 -8.31 -15.64 -5.18
N VAL A 48 -8.29 -16.96 -5.19
CA VAL A 48 -8.90 -17.76 -6.27
C VAL A 48 -10.40 -17.57 -6.26
N TYR A 49 -10.97 -17.09 -7.36
CA TYR A 49 -12.41 -16.93 -7.54
C TYR A 49 -13.04 -18.16 -8.22
N ARG A 50 -12.36 -18.68 -9.24
CA ARG A 50 -12.85 -19.77 -10.08
C ARG A 50 -11.69 -20.61 -10.60
N VAL A 51 -11.91 -21.92 -10.73
CA VAL A 51 -10.99 -22.88 -11.33
C VAL A 51 -11.66 -23.42 -12.60
N HIS A 52 -10.96 -23.45 -13.73
CA HIS A 52 -11.54 -23.77 -15.04
C HIS A 52 -10.52 -24.26 -16.08
N HIS A 53 -10.99 -24.60 -17.28
CA HIS A 53 -10.16 -25.00 -18.43
C HIS A 53 -10.14 -23.96 -19.57
N ASP A 54 -10.88 -22.86 -19.41
CA ASP A 54 -10.99 -21.82 -20.45
C ASP A 54 -9.74 -20.94 -20.50
N ALA A 55 -9.02 -20.94 -21.62
CA ALA A 55 -7.86 -20.07 -21.80
C ALA A 55 -8.29 -18.60 -22.01
N PRO A 56 -7.54 -17.61 -21.50
CA PRO A 56 -7.82 -16.21 -21.78
C PRO A 56 -7.59 -15.89 -23.26
N THR A 57 -8.50 -15.11 -23.84
CA THR A 57 -8.43 -14.72 -25.26
C THR A 57 -7.59 -13.46 -25.50
N ALA A 58 -7.45 -12.60 -24.50
CA ALA A 58 -6.84 -11.28 -24.63
C ALA A 58 -5.33 -11.25 -24.34
N TYR A 59 -4.79 -12.29 -23.69
CA TYR A 59 -3.38 -12.35 -23.28
C TYR A 59 -2.97 -13.81 -23.00
N GLU A 60 -1.67 -14.05 -22.95
CA GLU A 60 -1.11 -15.32 -22.51
C GLU A 60 -1.11 -15.38 -20.98
N ALA A 61 -1.72 -16.43 -20.41
CA ALA A 61 -1.79 -16.63 -18.98
C ALA A 61 -0.39 -16.91 -18.41
N LYS A 62 0.02 -16.14 -17.41
CA LYS A 62 1.22 -16.44 -16.62
C LYS A 62 0.92 -17.56 -15.64
N GLU A 63 1.96 -18.29 -15.23
CA GLU A 63 1.86 -19.24 -14.12
C GLU A 63 1.79 -18.51 -12.78
N ILE A 64 1.11 -19.14 -11.81
CA ILE A 64 1.20 -18.72 -10.41
C ILE A 64 2.60 -19.02 -9.85
N GLN A 65 3.01 -18.31 -8.81
CA GLN A 65 4.27 -18.61 -8.14
C GLN A 65 4.11 -19.68 -7.06
N GLN A 66 3.02 -19.60 -6.30
CA GLN A 66 2.79 -20.46 -5.16
C GLN A 66 1.33 -20.42 -4.68
N ILE A 67 0.82 -21.54 -4.19
CA ILE A 67 -0.40 -21.62 -3.36
C ILE A 67 0.01 -21.39 -1.89
N LEU A 68 -0.61 -20.41 -1.22
CA LEU A 68 -0.16 -19.94 0.10
C LEU A 68 -0.85 -20.63 1.27
N ASP A 69 -1.99 -21.27 1.04
CA ASP A 69 -2.82 -21.90 2.07
C ASP A 69 -3.17 -23.34 1.71
N GLU A 70 -3.42 -24.15 2.74
CA GLU A 70 -3.87 -25.54 2.59
C GLU A 70 -5.39 -25.65 2.43
N THR A 71 -6.13 -24.63 2.87
CA THR A 71 -7.59 -24.57 2.84
C THR A 71 -8.06 -23.17 2.44
N PRO A 72 -9.28 -23.00 1.88
CA PRO A 72 -9.83 -21.68 1.58
C PRO A 72 -9.89 -20.77 2.81
N VAL A 73 -9.33 -19.57 2.71
CA VAL A 73 -9.43 -18.53 3.75
C VAL A 73 -10.70 -17.70 3.61
N VAL A 74 -11.31 -17.72 2.42
CA VAL A 74 -12.57 -17.06 2.09
C VAL A 74 -13.53 -18.13 1.58
N ASN A 75 -14.74 -18.21 2.15
CA ASN A 75 -15.71 -19.19 1.69
C ASN A 75 -16.56 -18.67 0.51
N GLN A 76 -17.30 -19.57 -0.15
CA GLN A 76 -18.13 -19.21 -1.30
C GLN A 76 -19.22 -18.17 -1.00
N LYS A 77 -19.76 -18.12 0.23
CA LYS A 77 -20.77 -17.11 0.60
C LYS A 77 -20.15 -15.72 0.66
N GLN A 78 -18.91 -15.61 1.16
CA GLN A 78 -18.15 -14.37 1.17
C GLN A 78 -17.78 -13.93 -0.25
N LEU A 79 -17.34 -14.84 -1.12
CA LEU A 79 -17.07 -14.51 -2.53
C LEU A 79 -18.32 -13.95 -3.24
N LYS A 80 -19.49 -14.57 -3.02
CA LYS A 80 -20.78 -14.07 -3.54
C LYS A 80 -21.15 -12.71 -2.96
N LEU A 81 -20.88 -12.50 -1.67
CA LEU A 81 -21.09 -11.19 -1.04
C LEU A 81 -20.16 -10.14 -1.68
N TRP A 82 -18.90 -10.46 -1.91
CA TRP A 82 -17.96 -9.53 -2.53
C TRP A 82 -18.39 -9.17 -3.96
N ASP A 83 -18.90 -10.13 -4.73
CA ASP A 83 -19.49 -9.90 -6.05
C ASP A 83 -20.67 -8.94 -5.99
N TRP A 84 -21.59 -9.16 -5.06
CA TRP A 84 -22.72 -8.27 -4.82
C TRP A 84 -22.28 -6.87 -4.39
N VAL A 85 -21.33 -6.75 -3.44
CA VAL A 85 -20.81 -5.44 -2.97
C VAL A 85 -20.15 -4.69 -4.12
N SER A 86 -19.27 -5.35 -4.88
CA SER A 86 -18.55 -4.72 -5.99
C SER A 86 -19.50 -4.21 -7.07
N SER A 87 -20.52 -5.01 -7.40
CA SER A 87 -21.58 -4.64 -8.35
C SER A 87 -22.46 -3.50 -7.83
N TYR A 88 -22.92 -3.58 -6.58
CA TYR A 88 -23.87 -2.63 -6.00
C TYR A 88 -23.23 -1.26 -5.74
N TYR A 89 -22.00 -1.24 -5.22
CA TYR A 89 -21.27 -0.01 -4.90
C TYR A 89 -20.33 0.46 -6.01
N MET A 90 -20.39 -0.17 -7.19
CA MET A 90 -19.60 0.20 -8.37
C MET A 90 -18.09 0.27 -8.10
N CYS A 91 -17.58 -0.61 -7.23
CA CYS A 91 -16.17 -0.75 -6.93
C CYS A 91 -15.61 -2.05 -7.51
N THR A 92 -14.31 -2.29 -7.34
CA THR A 92 -13.70 -3.52 -7.86
C THR A 92 -13.71 -4.62 -6.80
N MET A 93 -13.74 -5.88 -7.24
CA MET A 93 -13.59 -7.02 -6.34
C MET A 93 -12.27 -6.95 -5.54
N GLY A 94 -11.21 -6.38 -6.14
CA GLY A 94 -9.94 -6.14 -5.48
C GLY A 94 -10.03 -5.14 -4.33
N ASP A 95 -10.84 -4.09 -4.46
CA ASP A 95 -11.10 -3.12 -3.38
C ASP A 95 -11.87 -3.78 -2.23
N VAL A 96 -12.88 -4.59 -2.56
CA VAL A 96 -13.67 -5.33 -1.56
C VAL A 96 -12.79 -6.34 -0.81
N MET A 97 -11.94 -7.08 -1.53
CA MET A 97 -10.94 -7.98 -0.93
C MET A 97 -10.04 -7.22 0.03
N ARG A 98 -9.52 -6.05 -0.37
CA ARG A 98 -8.63 -5.23 0.45
C ARG A 98 -9.29 -4.72 1.72
N ALA A 99 -10.57 -4.36 1.65
CA ALA A 99 -11.35 -3.94 2.81
C ALA A 99 -11.78 -5.11 3.71
N SER A 100 -11.83 -6.34 3.18
CA SER A 100 -12.36 -7.51 3.90
C SER A 100 -11.30 -8.34 4.61
N LEU A 101 -10.05 -8.32 4.14
CA LEU A 101 -8.97 -9.14 4.68
C LEU A 101 -7.99 -8.32 5.54
N PRO A 102 -7.42 -8.90 6.61
CA PRO A 102 -6.35 -8.26 7.37
C PRO A 102 -5.12 -7.98 6.49
N SER A 103 -4.36 -6.93 6.79
CA SER A 103 -3.17 -6.53 6.03
C SER A 103 -2.11 -7.64 5.93
N ALA A 104 -1.93 -8.43 7.00
CA ALA A 104 -1.07 -9.61 7.01
C ALA A 104 -1.46 -10.68 5.98
N PHE A 105 -2.71 -10.66 5.49
CA PHE A 105 -3.18 -11.58 4.46
C PHE A 105 -2.96 -11.07 3.04
N ILE A 106 -2.67 -9.78 2.87
CA ILE A 106 -2.56 -9.07 1.59
C ILE A 106 -1.10 -8.64 1.39
N LEU A 107 -0.21 -9.62 1.30
CA LEU A 107 1.21 -9.38 1.09
C LEU A 107 1.50 -9.06 -0.38
N GLU A 108 2.31 -8.04 -0.61
CA GLU A 108 2.74 -7.56 -1.92
C GLU A 108 4.27 -7.36 -1.92
N SER A 109 4.92 -7.33 -3.08
CA SER A 109 6.38 -7.08 -3.14
C SER A 109 6.82 -5.79 -2.44
N GLU A 110 5.96 -4.77 -2.41
CA GLU A 110 6.23 -3.47 -1.78
C GLU A 110 5.83 -3.42 -0.30
N THR A 111 5.21 -4.47 0.25
CA THR A 111 4.84 -4.52 1.65
C THR A 111 6.10 -4.38 2.51
N VAL A 112 6.04 -3.49 3.50
CA VAL A 112 7.11 -3.28 4.46
C VAL A 112 6.84 -4.16 5.67
N ILE A 113 7.87 -4.87 6.11
CA ILE A 113 7.84 -5.68 7.32
C ILE A 113 8.88 -5.15 8.31
N SER A 114 8.58 -5.28 9.59
CA SER A 114 9.49 -4.94 10.68
C SER A 114 9.55 -6.04 11.71
N LYS A 115 10.62 -6.03 12.51
CA LYS A 115 10.78 -6.95 13.63
C LYS A 115 9.70 -6.66 14.69
N ASN A 116 9.06 -7.71 15.17
CA ASN A 116 8.15 -7.55 16.30
C ASN A 116 8.97 -7.38 17.59
N ASN A 117 8.93 -6.19 18.19
CA ASN A 117 9.68 -5.88 19.41
C ASN A 117 8.98 -6.35 20.70
N LYS A 118 7.74 -6.85 20.61
CA LYS A 118 6.95 -7.27 21.79
C LYS A 118 7.25 -8.70 22.23
N THR A 119 7.76 -9.53 21.32
CA THR A 119 7.97 -10.96 21.52
C THR A 119 9.44 -11.30 21.32
N THR A 120 10.07 -11.85 22.36
CA THR A 120 11.40 -12.47 22.24
C THR A 120 11.22 -13.90 21.78
N ILE A 121 11.70 -14.21 20.58
CA ILE A 121 11.60 -15.54 19.99
C ILE A 121 12.92 -16.27 20.20
N ASP A 122 12.82 -17.55 20.49
CA ASP A 122 13.97 -18.44 20.50
C ASP A 122 14.45 -18.68 19.06
N GLU A 123 15.59 -18.10 18.72
CA GLU A 123 16.21 -18.17 17.39
C GLU A 123 16.47 -19.62 16.95
N SER A 124 16.63 -20.55 17.88
CA SER A 124 16.82 -21.98 17.56
C SER A 124 15.59 -22.64 16.93
N THR A 125 14.41 -22.03 17.04
CA THR A 125 13.16 -22.53 16.45
C THR A 125 12.95 -22.06 15.00
N LEU A 126 13.80 -21.13 14.53
CA LEU A 126 13.74 -20.59 13.17
C LEU A 126 14.45 -21.54 12.20
N LYS A 127 13.85 -21.73 11.03
CA LYS A 127 14.54 -22.39 9.91
C LYS A 127 15.62 -21.47 9.34
N ASP A 128 16.58 -22.01 8.59
CA ASP A 128 17.67 -21.23 8.00
C ASP A 128 17.18 -20.01 7.19
N ASP A 129 16.12 -20.18 6.39
CA ASP A 129 15.54 -19.09 5.60
C ASP A 129 14.79 -18.05 6.45
N GLU A 130 14.16 -18.48 7.55
CA GLU A 130 13.52 -17.59 8.52
C GLU A 130 14.54 -16.80 9.33
N PHE A 131 15.62 -17.46 9.76
CA PHE A 131 16.71 -16.87 10.53
C PHE A 131 17.39 -15.76 9.74
N LEU A 132 17.71 -15.98 8.46
CA LEU A 132 18.32 -14.94 7.61
C LEU A 132 17.46 -13.67 7.51
N VAL A 133 16.14 -13.82 7.40
CA VAL A 133 15.22 -12.67 7.37
C VAL A 133 15.17 -11.98 8.73
N TYR A 134 15.11 -12.75 9.81
CA TYR A 134 15.08 -12.24 11.17
C TYR A 134 16.37 -11.49 11.55
N GLU A 135 17.52 -12.02 11.16
CA GLU A 135 18.84 -11.40 11.32
C GLU A 135 18.96 -10.11 10.50
N ALA A 136 18.52 -10.12 9.23
CA ALA A 136 18.49 -8.91 8.40
C ALA A 136 17.64 -7.80 9.04
N LEU A 137 16.50 -8.15 9.63
CA LEU A 137 15.64 -7.22 10.38
C LEU A 137 16.23 -6.76 11.72
N HIS A 138 17.29 -7.42 12.22
CA HIS A 138 18.04 -6.93 13.37
C HIS A 138 18.95 -5.76 13.01
N HIS A 139 19.51 -5.78 11.79
CA HIS A 139 20.38 -4.72 11.28
C HIS A 139 19.60 -3.56 10.63
N GLN A 140 18.46 -3.85 10.01
CA GLN A 140 17.58 -2.86 9.38
C GLN A 140 16.19 -2.93 10.01
N SER A 141 15.72 -1.82 10.59
CA SER A 141 14.46 -1.81 11.36
C SER A 141 13.23 -2.24 10.57
N SER A 142 13.25 -2.01 9.25
CA SER A 142 12.20 -2.46 8.33
C SER A 142 12.77 -2.77 6.95
N LEU A 143 12.12 -3.70 6.25
CA LEU A 143 12.51 -4.19 4.93
C LEU A 143 11.28 -4.40 4.05
N LYS A 144 11.42 -4.18 2.74
CA LYS A 144 10.38 -4.59 1.78
C LYS A 144 10.48 -6.07 1.47
N ILE A 145 9.36 -6.70 1.14
CA ILE A 145 9.33 -8.10 0.69
C ILE A 145 10.22 -8.32 -0.54
N GLN A 146 10.30 -7.34 -1.45
CA GLN A 146 11.20 -7.41 -2.61
C GLN A 146 12.68 -7.49 -2.20
N ASP A 147 13.10 -6.79 -1.15
CA ASP A 147 14.49 -6.84 -0.68
C ASP A 147 14.79 -8.19 -0.01
N ILE A 148 13.83 -8.74 0.71
CA ILE A 148 13.90 -10.08 1.30
C ILE A 148 14.01 -11.17 0.22
N SER A 149 13.28 -11.01 -0.88
CA SER A 149 13.40 -11.87 -2.07
C SER A 149 14.82 -11.89 -2.62
N ASN A 150 15.48 -10.73 -2.65
CA ASN A 150 16.87 -10.61 -3.09
C ASN A 150 17.84 -11.25 -2.07
N ILE A 151 17.65 -11.03 -0.77
CA ILE A 151 18.47 -11.61 0.30
C ILE A 151 18.43 -13.13 0.25
N LEU A 152 17.22 -13.71 0.14
CA LEU A 152 17.05 -15.16 0.10
C LEU A 152 17.35 -15.76 -1.28
N SER A 153 17.48 -14.92 -2.33
CA SER A 153 17.63 -15.35 -3.73
C SER A 153 16.57 -16.37 -4.17
N LYS A 154 15.35 -16.25 -3.63
CA LYS A 154 14.22 -17.18 -3.84
C LYS A 154 12.99 -16.41 -4.30
N LYS A 155 12.24 -16.98 -5.24
CA LYS A 155 10.96 -16.38 -5.71
C LYS A 155 9.82 -16.54 -4.70
N ASN A 156 9.82 -17.62 -3.92
CA ASN A 156 8.70 -18.03 -3.07
C ASN A 156 8.85 -17.56 -1.61
N VAL A 157 9.20 -16.29 -1.41
CA VAL A 157 9.45 -15.73 -0.06
C VAL A 157 8.20 -15.50 0.77
N LEU A 158 7.02 -15.38 0.14
CA LEU A 158 5.77 -15.12 0.86
C LEU A 158 5.42 -16.23 1.85
N SER A 159 5.79 -17.48 1.56
CA SER A 159 5.62 -18.60 2.51
C SER A 159 6.49 -18.46 3.75
N VAL A 160 7.74 -18.01 3.60
CA VAL A 160 8.66 -17.74 4.72
C VAL A 160 8.10 -16.62 5.60
N ILE A 161 7.61 -15.55 4.97
CA ILE A 161 7.00 -14.40 5.66
C ILE A 161 5.74 -14.83 6.42
N LYS A 162 4.88 -15.65 5.81
CA LYS A 162 3.71 -16.22 6.48
C LYS A 162 4.10 -16.97 7.76
N ARG A 163 5.09 -17.88 7.70
CA ARG A 163 5.57 -18.63 8.88
C ARG A 163 6.14 -17.71 9.97
N LEU A 164 6.86 -16.65 9.59
CA LEU A 164 7.40 -15.66 10.53
C LEU A 164 6.28 -14.83 11.19
N ILE A 165 5.22 -14.48 10.46
CA ILE A 165 4.03 -13.81 11.02
C ILE A 165 3.31 -14.73 11.99
N GLU A 166 3.13 -16.01 11.64
CA GLU A 166 2.49 -17.02 12.50
C GLU A 166 3.27 -17.27 13.80
N LYS A 167 4.61 -17.17 13.76
CA LYS A 167 5.49 -17.20 14.94
C LYS A 167 5.55 -15.87 15.70
N GLU A 168 4.81 -14.85 15.26
CA GLU A 168 4.82 -13.49 15.80
C GLU A 168 6.21 -12.83 15.78
N ALA A 169 7.11 -13.24 14.87
CA ALA A 169 8.48 -12.74 14.76
C ALA A 169 8.58 -11.38 14.07
N ILE A 170 7.67 -11.15 13.15
CA ILE A 170 7.62 -9.97 12.32
C ILE A 170 6.20 -9.42 12.32
N SER A 171 6.10 -8.11 12.09
CA SER A 171 4.85 -7.41 11.87
C SER A 171 4.85 -6.75 10.50
N VAL A 172 3.68 -6.70 9.87
CA VAL A 172 3.48 -5.91 8.66
C VAL A 172 3.26 -4.46 9.06
N GLU A 173 4.04 -3.54 8.49
CA GLU A 173 3.85 -2.11 8.73
C GLU A 173 2.74 -1.56 7.84
N GLU A 174 1.79 -0.87 8.46
CA GLU A 174 0.74 -0.17 7.73
C GLU A 174 1.23 1.23 7.32
N GLU A 175 1.91 1.24 6.18
CA GLU A 175 2.11 2.35 5.25
C GLU A 175 0.86 3.22 4.97
N VAL A 176 0.41 4.09 5.88
CA VAL A 176 -0.54 5.17 5.50
C VAL A 176 0.23 6.25 4.75
N TYR A 177 0.55 5.99 3.49
CA TYR A 177 1.10 7.02 2.61
C TYR A 177 0.02 8.06 2.34
N GLU A 178 0.24 9.30 2.80
CA GLU A 178 -0.47 10.45 2.25
C GLU A 178 -0.10 10.57 0.76
N LYS A 179 -0.97 10.03 -0.12
CA LYS A 179 -0.81 10.11 -1.58
C LYS A 179 -0.75 11.55 -2.09
N TYR A 180 -1.14 12.52 -1.26
CA TYR A 180 -1.18 13.93 -1.58
C TYR A 180 0.04 14.65 -0.99
N LYS A 181 1.01 15.00 -1.84
CA LYS A 181 1.98 16.03 -1.49
C LYS A 181 1.30 17.40 -1.70
N PRO A 182 1.09 18.21 -0.66
CA PRO A 182 0.40 19.48 -0.81
C PRO A 182 1.15 20.38 -1.79
N LYS A 183 0.39 20.98 -2.71
CA LYS A 183 0.96 21.99 -3.62
C LYS A 183 1.31 23.23 -2.80
N LEU A 184 2.60 23.40 -2.51
CA LEU A 184 3.09 24.60 -1.87
C LEU A 184 3.14 25.73 -2.89
N VAL A 185 2.50 26.85 -2.57
CA VAL A 185 2.58 28.09 -3.34
C VAL A 185 3.32 29.10 -2.48
N ARG A 186 4.29 29.81 -3.08
CA ARG A 186 4.98 30.89 -2.40
C ARG A 186 3.99 32.04 -2.17
N TYR A 187 3.86 32.45 -0.92
CA TYR A 187 3.07 33.61 -0.53
C TYR A 187 3.93 34.54 0.31
N VAL A 188 3.62 35.83 0.24
CA VAL A 188 4.21 36.84 1.12
C VAL A 188 3.13 37.21 2.13
N LYS A 189 3.47 37.21 3.41
CA LYS A 189 2.57 37.63 4.49
C LYS A 189 3.32 38.61 5.39
N LEU A 190 2.62 39.60 5.92
CA LEU A 190 3.16 40.43 6.99
C LEU A 190 3.44 39.56 8.22
N HIS A 191 4.56 39.85 8.89
CA HIS A 191 4.90 39.20 10.13
C HIS A 191 3.77 39.38 11.16
N THR A 192 3.49 38.36 11.96
CA THR A 192 2.35 38.32 12.89
C THR A 192 2.32 39.51 13.86
N PHE A 193 3.50 40.03 14.20
CA PHE A 193 3.67 41.23 15.03
C PHE A 193 2.93 42.47 14.47
N TYR A 194 2.91 42.65 13.15
CA TYR A 194 2.25 43.80 12.49
C TYR A 194 0.81 43.49 12.05
N SER A 195 0.22 42.40 12.55
CA SER A 195 -1.17 42.06 12.23
C SER A 195 -2.18 42.86 13.06
N THR A 196 -1.74 43.45 14.17
CA THR A 196 -2.54 44.30 15.04
C THR A 196 -2.50 45.75 14.54
N GLU A 197 -3.63 46.46 14.65
CA GLU A 197 -3.78 47.81 14.09
C GLU A 197 -2.79 48.82 14.67
N LYS A 198 -2.43 48.69 15.95
CA LYS A 198 -1.54 49.62 16.65
C LYS A 198 -0.11 49.56 16.11
N GLU A 199 0.46 48.36 16.03
CA GLU A 199 1.80 48.09 15.55
C GLU A 199 1.91 48.34 14.04
N PHE A 200 0.82 48.12 13.30
CA PHE A 200 0.74 48.51 11.89
C PHE A 200 0.82 50.03 11.71
N HIS A 201 0.11 50.81 12.56
CA HIS A 201 0.18 52.26 12.53
C HIS A 201 1.58 52.79 12.85
N GLU A 202 2.30 52.18 13.78
CA GLU A 202 3.70 52.52 14.07
C GLU A 202 4.61 52.24 12.86
N LEU A 203 4.51 51.07 12.24
CA LEU A 203 5.24 50.72 11.02
C LEU A 203 4.99 51.71 9.86
N MET A 204 3.75 52.18 9.73
CA MET A 204 3.36 53.16 8.72
C MET A 204 3.95 54.55 8.97
N ASN A 205 4.17 54.92 10.23
CA ASN A 205 4.82 56.17 10.62
C ASN A 205 6.33 56.12 10.37
N ASP A 206 6.96 54.99 10.66
CA ASP A 206 8.39 54.75 10.37
C ASP A 206 8.68 54.78 8.87
N LEU A 207 7.75 54.26 8.05
CA LEU A 207 7.83 54.27 6.59
C LEU A 207 7.39 55.60 5.95
N SER A 208 7.20 56.68 6.72
CA SER A 208 6.73 57.98 6.22
C SER A 208 7.60 58.60 5.11
N ARG A 209 8.91 58.33 5.11
CA ARG A 209 9.87 58.82 4.10
C ARG A 209 10.05 57.87 2.91
N ALA A 210 9.37 56.73 2.88
CA ALA A 210 9.52 55.69 1.86
C ALA A 210 8.15 55.34 1.21
N PRO A 211 7.61 56.21 0.34
CA PRO A 211 6.24 56.09 -0.18
C PRO A 211 5.98 54.76 -0.91
N LYS A 212 6.91 54.28 -1.74
CA LYS A 212 6.75 52.99 -2.45
C LYS A 212 6.70 51.77 -1.52
N GLN A 213 7.44 51.80 -0.41
CA GLN A 213 7.43 50.70 0.57
C GLN A 213 6.14 50.72 1.39
N ARG A 214 5.69 51.93 1.75
CA ARG A 214 4.42 52.17 2.43
C ARG A 214 3.23 51.64 1.64
N ASP A 215 3.19 51.91 0.33
CA ASP A 215 2.13 51.41 -0.55
C ASP A 215 2.11 49.87 -0.61
N VAL A 216 3.27 49.23 -0.75
CA VAL A 216 3.38 47.75 -0.76
C VAL A 216 2.89 47.14 0.55
N VAL A 217 3.26 47.71 1.69
CA VAL A 217 2.84 47.23 3.02
C VAL A 217 1.33 47.42 3.23
N MET A 218 0.75 48.54 2.78
CA MET A 218 -0.69 48.77 2.79
C MET A 218 -1.44 47.75 1.93
N THR A 219 -0.95 47.50 0.72
CA THR A 219 -1.53 46.50 -0.18
C THR A 219 -1.47 45.10 0.44
N LEU A 220 -0.34 44.72 1.04
CA LEU A 220 -0.20 43.44 1.75
C LEU A 220 -1.14 43.33 2.96
N PHE A 221 -1.31 44.40 3.74
CA PHE A 221 -2.22 44.42 4.89
C PHE A 221 -3.69 44.29 4.46
N TYR A 222 -4.10 45.01 3.43
CA TYR A 222 -5.44 44.94 2.86
C TYR A 222 -5.76 43.52 2.38
N PHE A 223 -4.85 42.90 1.62
CA PHE A 223 -5.03 41.53 1.16
C PHE A 223 -5.01 40.52 2.30
N CYS A 224 -4.23 40.72 3.37
CA CYS A 224 -4.25 39.85 4.56
C CYS A 224 -5.55 39.93 5.38
N LYS A 225 -6.27 41.06 5.36
CA LYS A 225 -7.59 41.20 6.02
C LYS A 225 -8.73 40.59 5.20
N ASN A 226 -8.67 40.66 3.86
CA ASN A 226 -9.76 40.24 2.98
C ASN A 226 -9.64 38.81 2.44
N GLU A 227 -8.43 38.27 2.29
CA GLU A 227 -8.19 36.88 1.89
C GLU A 227 -7.15 36.25 2.82
N LYS A 228 -7.31 34.95 3.13
CA LYS A 228 -6.43 34.27 4.09
C LYS A 228 -4.95 34.19 3.65
N THR A 229 -4.59 34.53 2.40
CA THR A 229 -3.20 34.51 1.89
C THR A 229 -3.03 35.30 0.58
N CYS A 230 -2.04 36.20 0.50
CA CYS A 230 -1.61 36.86 -0.75
C CYS A 230 -0.76 35.92 -1.62
N LYS A 231 -1.25 35.50 -2.80
CA LYS A 231 -0.41 34.79 -3.78
C LYS A 231 0.71 35.70 -4.31
N SER A 232 1.94 35.20 -4.40
CA SER A 232 2.98 35.95 -5.11
C SER A 232 2.69 35.95 -6.61
N PHE A 233 2.92 37.10 -7.26
CA PHE A 233 3.12 37.17 -8.71
C PHE A 233 4.51 36.59 -9.06
#